data_AF-A0AAN6WRX8-F1
#
_entry.id   AF-A0AAN6WRX8-F1
#
_cell.length_a   1.000
_cell.length_b   1.000
_cell.length_c   1.000
_cell.angle_alpha   90.00
_cell.angle_beta   90.00
_cell.angle_gamma   90.00
#
_symmetry.space_group_name_H-M   'P 1'
#
loop_
_entity.id
_entity.type
_entity.pdbx_description
1 polymer ?
#
loop_
_entity_poly.entity_id
_entity_poly.type
_entity_poly.pdbx_seq_one_letter_code
_entity_poly.pdbx_strand_id
1 'polypeptide(L)'
;MMDIYSLNLTALLALCGGLFHNTRSQQQADSLKKTGEAATQDANDKKSKKNPALPFLVVYTLVMASDWLQGPFLYSLYREEHSVSPALISSLFTTGFLSGAASGTFIGALADRRGRRTACLTFCAVYAASCILTTISGSVVLLFLGRILGGLGTSLLFSVFESWIVTDLKKQGLETELSNTFGLMSTLNSIVAILSGVGSEWLVGAAGTRKAPFWVSAAILVVAGVLIFNTWEENFGETGSKPATAAPKDDDKKQENKLWATLFRPSILSLALASTIFEGSMYLFVFFWAPALQSISSSASSLPYGVIFASFMAATLASSLVFNIITSRGLISFSSLLPTILATSSACFFLSASPRTEQSTFWIFCLFEAAVGMYWPCMGYLKGKLIDDAVRAQVYGVLRIPLNVFVVISLLLTGDSGFGSVFSVCSVLLLGSTVGLWVARKKTQ
;
A
#
# COMPACT_ATOMS: atom_id res chain seq x y z
N MET A 1 -2.83 -33.19 8.42
CA MET A 1 -4.11 -32.46 8.44
C MET A 1 -3.76 -31.02 8.12
N MET A 2 -4.28 -30.43 7.04
CA MET A 2 -3.98 -29.02 6.74
C MET A 2 -4.50 -28.14 7.86
N ASP A 3 -3.66 -27.22 8.33
CA ASP A 3 -4.07 -26.18 9.27
C ASP A 3 -5.24 -25.36 8.67
N ILE A 4 -6.20 -24.96 9.51
CA ILE A 4 -7.42 -24.28 9.09
C ILE A 4 -7.12 -22.98 8.33
N TYR A 5 -6.05 -22.28 8.70
CA TYR A 5 -5.58 -21.09 7.99
C TYR A 5 -5.12 -21.39 6.56
N SER A 6 -4.42 -22.52 6.36
CA SER A 6 -3.97 -22.95 5.03
C SER A 6 -5.16 -23.34 4.15
N LEU A 7 -6.20 -23.94 4.73
CA LEU A 7 -7.45 -24.24 4.02
C LEU A 7 -8.18 -22.96 3.62
N ASN A 8 -8.31 -21.99 4.53
CA ASN A 8 -8.92 -20.69 4.25
C ASN A 8 -8.17 -19.95 3.13
N LEU A 9 -6.84 -19.93 3.18
CA LEU A 9 -6.00 -19.32 2.14
C LEU A 9 -6.23 -19.99 0.79
N THR A 10 -6.23 -21.32 0.75
CA THR A 10 -6.48 -22.08 -0.50
C THR A 10 -7.83 -21.73 -1.11
N ALA A 11 -8.88 -21.59 -0.29
CA ALA A 11 -10.20 -21.17 -0.75
C ALA A 11 -10.20 -19.74 -1.30
N LEU A 12 -9.51 -18.80 -0.64
CA LEU A 12 -9.36 -17.41 -1.10
C LEU A 12 -8.57 -17.33 -2.42
N LEU A 13 -7.52 -18.13 -2.57
CA LEU A 13 -6.74 -18.20 -3.82
C LEU A 13 -7.56 -18.80 -4.97
N ALA A 14 -8.36 -19.83 -4.69
CA ALA A 14 -9.28 -20.40 -5.67
C ALA A 14 -10.33 -19.35 -6.12
N LEU A 15 -10.87 -18.56 -5.19
CA LEU A 15 -11.76 -17.44 -5.49
C LEU A 15 -11.07 -16.39 -6.37
N CYS A 16 -9.84 -16.00 -6.03
CA CYS A 16 -9.04 -15.06 -6.84
C CYS A 16 -8.85 -15.59 -8.26
N GLY A 17 -8.48 -16.86 -8.40
CA GLY A 17 -8.29 -17.51 -9.70
C GLY A 17 -9.56 -17.51 -10.54
N GLY A 18 -10.71 -17.85 -9.94
CA GLY A 18 -12.01 -17.81 -10.61
C GLY A 18 -12.42 -16.40 -11.05
N LEU A 19 -12.26 -15.40 -10.18
CA LEU A 19 -12.56 -14.00 -10.50
C LEU A 19 -11.64 -13.46 -11.59
N PHE A 20 -10.33 -13.78 -11.53
CA PHE A 20 -9.36 -13.35 -12.53
C PHE A 20 -9.67 -13.95 -13.90
N HIS A 21 -10.03 -15.24 -13.96
CA HIS A 21 -10.44 -15.90 -15.19
C HIS A 21 -11.69 -15.25 -15.81
N ASN A 22 -12.69 -14.93 -14.99
CA ASN A 22 -13.91 -14.26 -15.44
C ASN A 22 -13.64 -12.85 -15.99
N THR A 23 -12.85 -12.04 -15.27
CA THR A 23 -12.49 -10.68 -15.71
C THR A 23 -11.71 -10.72 -17.03
N ARG A 24 -10.76 -11.66 -17.17
CA ARG A 24 -10.01 -11.83 -18.42
C ARG A 24 -10.88 -12.28 -19.58
N SER A 25 -11.79 -13.23 -19.34
CA SER A 25 -12.74 -13.69 -20.35
C SER A 25 -13.66 -12.56 -20.82
N GLN A 26 -14.13 -11.69 -19.90
CA GLN A 26 -14.93 -10.51 -20.26
C GLN A 26 -14.13 -9.52 -21.09
N GLN A 27 -12.90 -9.18 -20.69
CA GLN A 27 -12.03 -8.29 -21.48
C GLN A 27 -11.76 -8.83 -22.89
N GLN A 28 -11.54 -10.15 -23.03
CA GLN A 28 -11.37 -10.77 -24.33
C GLN A 28 -12.66 -10.70 -25.17
N ALA A 29 -13.82 -11.00 -24.58
CA ALA A 29 -15.11 -10.89 -25.28
C ALA A 29 -15.42 -9.44 -25.72
N ASP A 30 -15.13 -8.45 -24.88
CA ASP A 30 -15.31 -7.03 -25.20
C ASP A 30 -14.33 -6.57 -26.27
N SER A 31 -13.08 -7.07 -26.24
CA SER A 31 -12.12 -6.81 -27.31
C SER A 31 -12.61 -7.38 -28.63
N LEU A 32 -13.07 -8.64 -28.68
CA LEU A 32 -13.61 -9.29 -29.88
C LEU A 32 -14.84 -8.57 -30.43
N LYS A 33 -15.71 -8.03 -29.57
CA LYS A 33 -16.84 -7.19 -29.98
C LYS A 33 -16.38 -5.87 -30.59
N LYS A 34 -15.33 -5.23 -30.06
CA LYS A 34 -14.74 -4.00 -30.62
C LYS A 34 -13.97 -4.25 -31.92
N THR A 35 -13.32 -5.41 -32.08
CA THR A 35 -12.62 -5.78 -33.32
C THR A 35 -13.56 -6.20 -34.45
N GLY A 36 -14.87 -6.34 -34.18
CA GLY A 36 -15.90 -6.60 -35.18
C GLY A 36 -16.13 -5.47 -36.19
N GLU A 37 -15.54 -4.28 -35.98
CA GLU A 37 -15.62 -3.13 -36.90
C GLU A 37 -14.26 -2.61 -37.40
N ALA A 38 -13.15 -3.28 -37.08
CA ALA A 38 -11.84 -2.92 -37.66
C ALA A 38 -10.92 -4.14 -37.72
N ALA A 39 -11.11 -4.95 -38.77
CA ALA A 39 -10.22 -6.05 -39.10
C ALA A 39 -9.55 -5.79 -40.44
N THR A 40 -8.41 -5.09 -40.45
CA THR A 40 -7.25 -5.40 -41.30
C THR A 40 -6.05 -4.55 -40.89
N GLN A 41 -4.88 -5.19 -40.85
CA GLN A 41 -3.52 -4.66 -40.54
C GLN A 41 -3.15 -4.63 -39.05
N ASP A 42 -2.55 -5.72 -38.57
CA ASP A 42 -1.48 -5.79 -37.54
C ASP A 42 -1.31 -7.20 -36.93
N ALA A 43 -1.66 -8.24 -37.68
CA ALA A 43 -1.49 -9.62 -37.22
C ALA A 43 -0.06 -10.18 -37.40
N ASN A 44 0.89 -9.42 -37.99
CA ASN A 44 2.20 -9.99 -38.37
C ASN A 44 3.43 -9.43 -37.65
N ASP A 45 3.28 -8.52 -36.68
CA ASP A 45 4.43 -7.89 -35.98
C ASP A 45 4.62 -8.35 -34.51
N LYS A 46 3.79 -9.27 -34.01
CA LYS A 46 3.87 -9.82 -32.64
C LYS A 46 4.89 -10.95 -32.46
N LYS A 47 5.99 -10.95 -33.24
CA LYS A 47 7.17 -11.78 -32.95
C LYS A 47 8.15 -11.00 -32.08
N SER A 48 8.13 -11.29 -30.78
CA SER A 48 9.26 -11.10 -29.84
C SER A 48 9.88 -9.68 -29.74
N LYS A 49 9.07 -8.63 -29.55
CA LYS A 49 9.61 -7.44 -28.86
C LYS A 49 9.55 -7.71 -27.35
N LYS A 50 10.70 -7.92 -26.71
CA LYS A 50 10.80 -7.99 -25.24
C LYS A 50 10.12 -6.75 -24.66
N ASN A 51 9.25 -6.93 -23.66
CA ASN A 51 8.58 -5.81 -23.00
C ASN A 51 9.66 -4.83 -22.51
N PRO A 52 9.68 -3.56 -22.98
CA PRO A 52 10.72 -2.60 -22.64
C PRO A 52 10.81 -2.33 -21.14
N ALA A 53 9.70 -2.49 -20.40
CA ALA A 53 9.66 -2.36 -18.95
C ALA A 53 10.16 -3.61 -18.19
N LEU A 54 10.44 -4.73 -18.86
CA LEU A 54 10.78 -6.01 -18.19
C LEU A 54 11.98 -5.89 -17.22
N PRO A 55 13.11 -5.24 -17.57
CA PRO A 55 14.22 -5.08 -16.63
C PRO A 55 13.82 -4.31 -15.37
N PHE A 56 13.00 -3.27 -15.52
CA PHE A 56 12.44 -2.51 -14.40
C PHE A 56 11.50 -3.38 -13.56
N LEU A 57 10.59 -4.13 -14.19
CA LEU A 57 9.61 -4.96 -13.49
C LEU A 57 10.27 -6.06 -12.66
N VAL A 58 11.36 -6.66 -13.13
CA VAL A 58 12.14 -7.63 -12.36
C VAL A 58 12.68 -7.00 -11.07
N VAL A 59 13.31 -5.83 -11.18
CA VAL A 59 13.81 -5.09 -10.02
C VAL A 59 12.65 -4.70 -9.10
N TYR A 60 11.56 -4.17 -9.65
CA TYR A 60 10.36 -3.78 -8.90
C TYR A 60 9.81 -4.96 -8.08
N THR A 61 9.66 -6.14 -8.69
CA THR A 61 9.22 -7.36 -8.00
C THR A 61 10.17 -7.72 -6.85
N LEU A 62 11.49 -7.64 -7.04
CA LEU A 62 12.47 -7.93 -5.99
C LEU A 62 12.36 -6.95 -4.82
N VAL A 63 12.29 -5.65 -5.08
CA VAL A 63 12.20 -4.65 -4.00
C VAL A 63 10.86 -4.74 -3.26
N MET A 64 9.75 -4.98 -3.96
CA MET A 64 8.46 -5.23 -3.31
C MET A 64 8.47 -6.53 -2.50
N ALA A 65 9.10 -7.60 -3.01
CA ALA A 65 9.24 -8.85 -2.27
C ALA A 65 10.01 -8.65 -0.96
N SER A 66 11.08 -7.85 -0.99
CA SER A 66 11.85 -7.56 0.21
C SER A 66 11.01 -6.85 1.29
N ASP A 67 10.08 -5.98 0.90
CA ASP A 67 9.18 -5.27 1.82
C ASP A 67 8.13 -6.22 2.41
N TRP A 68 7.42 -6.94 1.53
CA TRP A 68 6.31 -7.80 1.95
C TRP A 68 6.74 -9.02 2.75
N LEU A 69 7.96 -9.53 2.55
CA LEU A 69 8.46 -10.70 3.28
C LEU A 69 8.62 -10.42 4.77
N GLN A 70 8.89 -9.17 5.16
CA GLN A 70 9.09 -8.76 6.55
C GLN A 70 7.77 -8.49 7.29
N GLY A 71 6.78 -7.95 6.56
CA GLY A 71 5.52 -7.43 7.09
C GLY A 71 4.84 -8.33 8.12
N PRO A 72 4.62 -9.63 7.85
CA PRO A 72 3.89 -10.53 8.74
C PRO A 72 4.57 -10.72 10.10
N PHE A 73 5.90 -10.65 10.14
CA PHE A 73 6.70 -11.04 11.30
C PHE A 73 7.25 -9.87 12.11
N LEU A 74 7.02 -8.61 11.70
CA LEU A 74 7.60 -7.45 12.39
C LEU A 74 7.16 -7.35 13.85
N TYR A 75 5.87 -7.53 14.14
CA TYR A 75 5.35 -7.50 15.50
C TYR A 75 5.87 -8.68 16.34
N SER A 76 5.80 -9.90 15.80
CA SER A 76 6.21 -11.11 16.51
C SER A 76 7.73 -11.18 16.71
N LEU A 77 8.54 -10.62 15.81
CA LEU A 77 9.97 -10.44 15.99
C LEU A 77 10.26 -9.55 17.21
N TYR A 78 9.59 -8.39 17.34
CA TYR A 78 9.81 -7.53 18.51
C TYR A 78 9.33 -8.18 19.81
N ARG A 79 8.16 -8.81 19.78
CA ARG A 79 7.55 -9.36 20.99
C ARG A 79 8.21 -10.64 21.46
N GLU A 80 8.48 -11.57 20.56
CA GLU A 80 8.82 -12.96 20.89
C GLU A 80 10.33 -13.23 20.81
N GLU A 81 11.06 -12.59 19.90
CA GLU A 81 12.52 -12.77 19.78
C GLU A 81 13.31 -11.72 20.58
N HIS A 82 12.85 -10.46 20.54
CA HIS A 82 13.51 -9.35 21.24
C HIS A 82 12.91 -9.05 22.62
N SER A 83 11.83 -9.73 23.01
CA SER A 83 11.14 -9.57 24.30
C SER A 83 10.76 -8.12 24.63
N VAL A 84 10.44 -7.32 23.61
CA VAL A 84 10.10 -5.89 23.76
C VAL A 84 8.71 -5.73 24.38
N SER A 85 8.53 -4.70 25.22
CA SER A 85 7.23 -4.38 25.83
C SER A 85 6.24 -3.84 24.79
N PRO A 86 4.92 -4.06 24.92
CA PRO A 86 3.94 -3.62 23.93
C PRO A 86 3.96 -2.11 23.70
N ALA A 87 4.12 -1.31 24.76
CA ALA A 87 4.23 0.16 24.65
C ALA A 87 5.42 0.58 23.78
N LEU A 88 6.56 -0.09 23.94
CA LEU A 88 7.77 0.20 23.16
C LEU A 88 7.63 -0.29 21.70
N ILE A 89 6.92 -1.39 21.46
CA ILE A 89 6.57 -1.84 20.09
C ILE A 89 5.72 -0.76 19.40
N SER A 90 4.72 -0.17 20.08
CA SER A 90 3.94 0.95 19.56
C SER A 90 4.82 2.15 19.21
N SER A 91 5.78 2.51 20.06
CA SER A 91 6.74 3.59 19.78
C SER A 91 7.63 3.28 18.57
N LEU A 92 8.08 2.02 18.39
CA LEU A 92 8.88 1.60 17.24
C LEU A 92 8.09 1.70 15.93
N PHE A 93 6.83 1.26 15.92
CA PHE A 93 5.96 1.42 14.75
C PHE A 93 5.71 2.89 14.43
N THR A 94 5.37 3.70 15.45
CA THR A 94 5.19 5.15 15.33
C THR A 94 6.42 5.82 14.73
N THR A 95 7.62 5.44 15.17
CA THR A 95 8.87 6.00 14.66
C THR A 95 9.05 5.70 13.17
N GLY A 96 8.74 4.49 12.73
CA GLY A 96 8.80 4.14 11.30
C GLY A 96 7.78 4.91 10.46
N PHE A 97 6.55 5.07 10.94
CA PHE A 97 5.55 5.88 10.23
C PHE A 97 5.93 7.35 10.19
N LEU A 98 6.44 7.91 11.29
CA LEU A 98 6.83 9.32 11.36
C LEU A 98 8.05 9.62 10.49
N SER A 99 9.06 8.75 10.50
CA SER A 99 10.22 8.88 9.62
C SER A 99 9.83 8.73 8.14
N GLY A 100 8.92 7.81 7.79
CA GLY A 100 8.32 7.73 6.46
C GLY A 100 7.60 9.01 6.06
N ALA A 101 6.69 9.49 6.91
CA ALA A 101 5.93 10.72 6.68
C ALA A 101 6.85 11.95 6.48
N ALA A 102 7.83 12.13 7.36
CA ALA A 102 8.78 13.23 7.27
C ALA A 102 9.62 13.14 6.00
N SER A 103 10.16 11.96 5.71
CA SER A 103 11.04 11.74 4.56
C SER A 103 10.32 11.83 3.22
N GLY A 104 9.05 11.43 3.15
CA GLY A 104 8.20 11.54 1.96
C GLY A 104 8.00 12.99 1.47
N THR A 105 8.18 14.00 2.33
CA THR A 105 8.03 15.42 1.93
C THR A 105 9.17 15.94 1.07
N PHE A 106 10.38 15.39 1.20
CA PHE A 106 11.57 15.92 0.52
C PHE A 106 12.29 14.89 -0.36
N ILE A 107 12.10 13.58 -0.12
CA ILE A 107 12.83 12.53 -0.84
C ILE A 107 12.64 12.60 -2.35
N GLY A 108 11.42 12.85 -2.84
CA GLY A 108 11.16 12.95 -4.28
C GLY A 108 11.97 14.09 -4.93
N ALA A 109 11.94 15.28 -4.32
CA ALA A 109 12.71 16.43 -4.80
C ALA A 109 14.22 16.21 -4.72
N LEU A 110 14.69 15.50 -3.69
CA LEU A 110 16.10 15.16 -3.55
C LEU A 110 16.55 14.15 -4.62
N ALA A 111 15.73 13.12 -4.89
CA ALA A 111 15.97 12.14 -5.94
C ALA A 111 16.00 12.78 -7.32
N ASP A 112 15.11 13.73 -7.60
CA ASP A 112 15.09 14.48 -8.85
C ASP A 112 16.37 15.29 -9.10
N ARG A 113 17.00 15.81 -8.03
CA ARG A 113 18.24 16.60 -8.11
C ARG A 113 19.51 15.75 -8.14
N ARG A 114 19.55 14.69 -7.33
CA ARG A 114 20.76 13.85 -7.16
C ARG A 114 20.80 12.65 -8.10
N GLY A 115 19.71 12.36 -8.79
CA GLY A 115 19.56 11.21 -9.67
C GLY A 115 18.69 10.13 -9.03
N ARG A 116 17.71 9.61 -9.78
CA ARG A 116 16.75 8.63 -9.27
C ARG A 116 17.34 7.22 -9.23
N ARG A 117 18.30 6.86 -10.08
CA ARG A 117 19.02 5.57 -9.96
C ARG A 117 19.83 5.54 -8.67
N THR A 118 20.57 6.61 -8.38
CA THR A 118 21.31 6.75 -7.12
C THR A 118 20.37 6.67 -5.91
N ALA A 119 19.18 7.28 -6.00
CA ALA A 119 18.18 7.17 -4.93
C ALA A 119 17.59 5.75 -4.78
N CYS A 120 17.38 5.00 -5.86
CA CYS A 120 17.00 3.57 -5.81
C CYS A 120 18.11 2.68 -5.21
N LEU A 121 19.38 2.95 -5.49
CA LEU A 121 20.50 2.27 -4.84
C LEU A 121 20.59 2.62 -3.35
N THR A 122 20.35 3.88 -3.01
CA THR A 122 20.26 4.35 -1.62
C THR A 122 19.14 3.62 -0.88
N PHE A 123 17.99 3.40 -1.53
CA PHE A 123 16.93 2.56 -0.99
C PHE A 123 17.42 1.15 -0.65
N CYS A 124 18.08 0.46 -1.59
CA CYS A 124 18.57 -0.90 -1.35
C CYS A 124 19.51 -0.95 -0.12
N ALA A 125 20.43 0.01 -0.01
CA ALA A 125 21.37 0.07 1.12
C ALA A 125 20.68 0.41 2.45
N VAL A 126 19.85 1.45 2.48
CA VAL A 126 19.14 1.92 3.67
C VAL A 126 18.15 0.87 4.17
N TYR A 127 17.42 0.22 3.26
CA TYR A 127 16.43 -0.78 3.62
C TYR A 127 17.06 -2.10 4.05
N ALA A 128 18.20 -2.50 3.45
CA ALA A 128 18.97 -3.65 3.93
C ALA A 128 19.54 -3.39 5.32
N ALA A 129 20.08 -2.19 5.57
CA ALA A 129 20.53 -1.78 6.90
C ALA A 129 19.39 -1.80 7.93
N SER A 130 18.19 -1.34 7.56
CA SER A 130 16.98 -1.46 8.38
C SER A 130 16.68 -2.91 8.77
N CYS A 131 16.72 -3.85 7.81
CA CYS A 131 16.49 -5.28 8.05
C CYS A 131 17.52 -5.85 9.04
N ILE A 132 18.80 -5.52 8.84
CA ILE A 132 19.92 -6.01 9.66
C ILE A 132 19.85 -5.45 11.08
N LEU A 133 19.61 -4.14 11.24
CA LEU A 133 19.46 -3.50 12.55
C LEU A 133 18.26 -4.07 13.31
N THR A 134 17.18 -4.37 12.61
CA THR A 134 15.95 -4.95 13.19
C THR A 134 16.15 -6.41 13.65
N THR A 135 17.11 -7.14 13.09
CA THR A 135 17.36 -8.57 13.41
C THR A 135 18.44 -8.79 14.47
N ILE A 136 19.54 -8.04 14.42
CA ILE A 136 20.72 -8.27 15.27
C ILE A 136 20.52 -7.75 16.70
N SER A 137 19.62 -6.79 16.90
CA SER A 137 19.75 -5.92 18.06
C SER A 137 19.42 -6.55 19.42
N GLY A 138 20.39 -6.53 20.34
CA GLY A 138 20.18 -6.63 21.80
C GLY A 138 19.92 -5.27 22.48
N SER A 139 19.79 -4.19 21.71
CA SER A 139 19.59 -2.82 22.19
C SER A 139 18.38 -2.14 21.55
N VAL A 140 17.51 -1.57 22.38
CA VAL A 140 16.32 -0.82 21.93
C VAL A 140 16.68 0.32 20.96
N VAL A 141 17.83 0.97 21.15
CA VAL A 141 18.27 2.11 20.32
C VAL A 141 18.49 1.69 18.86
N LEU A 142 19.11 0.53 18.61
CA LEU A 142 19.31 0.06 17.24
C LEU A 142 18.00 -0.34 16.57
N LEU A 143 16.99 -0.80 17.34
CA LEU A 143 15.66 -1.06 16.81
C LEU A 143 14.98 0.23 16.33
N PHE A 144 15.12 1.33 17.09
CA PHE A 144 14.65 2.65 16.64
C PHE A 144 15.39 3.14 15.39
N LEU A 145 16.72 2.98 15.34
CA LEU A 145 17.49 3.32 14.14
C LEU A 145 17.05 2.49 12.94
N GLY A 146 16.83 1.18 13.12
CA GLY A 146 16.26 0.31 12.11
C GLY A 146 14.92 0.84 11.60
N ARG A 147 14.00 1.23 12.49
CA ARG A 147 12.70 1.80 12.11
C ARG A 147 12.79 3.15 11.39
N ILE A 148 13.74 4.01 11.76
CA ILE A 148 13.99 5.28 11.05
C ILE A 148 14.44 4.99 9.62
N LEU A 149 15.44 4.11 9.44
CA LEU A 149 15.91 3.70 8.13
C LEU A 149 14.81 3.01 7.32
N GLY A 150 13.99 2.17 7.96
CA GLY A 150 12.84 1.53 7.36
C GLY A 150 11.84 2.53 6.80
N GLY A 151 11.45 3.55 7.59
CA GLY A 151 10.55 4.60 7.12
C GLY A 151 11.12 5.41 5.96
N LEU A 152 12.41 5.78 6.02
CA LEU A 152 13.11 6.42 4.89
C LEU A 152 13.09 5.52 3.63
N GLY A 153 13.32 4.22 3.80
CA GLY A 153 13.28 3.24 2.72
C GLY A 153 11.89 3.12 2.10
N THR A 154 10.84 3.01 2.91
CA THR A 154 9.45 2.98 2.42
C THR A 154 9.12 4.22 1.58
N SER A 155 9.56 5.41 2.01
CA SER A 155 9.39 6.63 1.22
C SER A 155 10.10 6.59 -0.12
N LEU A 156 11.34 6.06 -0.17
CA LEU A 156 12.06 5.89 -1.44
C LEU A 156 11.36 4.88 -2.35
N LEU A 157 10.92 3.74 -1.81
CA LEU A 157 10.28 2.65 -2.54
C LEU A 157 9.05 3.12 -3.31
N PHE A 158 8.13 3.81 -2.63
CA PHE A 158 6.85 4.25 -3.20
C PHE A 158 6.91 5.60 -3.92
N SER A 159 8.08 6.22 -4.08
CA SER A 159 8.19 7.51 -4.80
C SER A 159 9.18 7.45 -5.96
N VAL A 160 10.40 6.96 -5.70
CA VAL A 160 11.51 7.07 -6.65
C VAL A 160 11.38 6.06 -7.78
N PHE A 161 10.94 4.83 -7.49
CA PHE A 161 10.81 3.76 -8.49
C PHE A 161 9.74 4.09 -9.54
N GLU A 162 8.56 4.55 -9.13
CA GLU A 162 7.52 5.01 -10.05
C GLU A 162 7.99 6.20 -10.88
N SER A 163 8.66 7.16 -10.26
CA SER A 163 9.22 8.31 -10.97
C SER A 163 10.29 7.88 -11.99
N TRP A 164 11.14 6.91 -11.64
CA TRP A 164 12.19 6.40 -12.52
C TRP A 164 11.60 5.82 -13.81
N ILE A 165 10.60 4.93 -13.72
CA ILE A 165 9.99 4.30 -14.90
C ILE A 165 9.20 5.28 -15.77
N VAL A 166 8.53 6.26 -15.15
CA VAL A 166 7.85 7.33 -15.90
C VAL A 166 8.83 8.06 -16.81
N THR A 167 10.00 8.46 -16.29
CA THR A 167 10.98 9.19 -17.10
C THR A 167 11.69 8.30 -18.10
N ASP A 168 11.95 7.03 -17.77
CA ASP A 168 12.57 6.09 -18.70
C ASP A 168 11.68 5.83 -19.93
N LEU A 169 10.39 5.53 -19.72
CA LEU A 169 9.45 5.33 -20.83
C LEU A 169 9.24 6.60 -21.67
N LYS A 170 9.23 7.78 -21.04
CA LYS A 170 9.19 9.07 -21.74
C LYS A 170 10.41 9.27 -22.64
N LYS A 171 11.62 8.99 -22.15
CA LYS A 171 12.86 9.07 -22.95
C LYS A 171 12.84 8.14 -24.16
N GLN A 172 12.18 6.99 -24.04
CA GLN A 172 12.02 6.02 -25.12
C GLN A 172 10.87 6.35 -26.08
N GLY A 173 10.10 7.42 -25.83
CA GLY A 173 8.92 7.78 -26.63
C GLY A 173 7.73 6.83 -26.43
N LEU A 174 7.71 6.07 -25.34
CA LEU A 174 6.72 5.02 -25.03
C LEU A 174 5.71 5.47 -23.95
N GLU A 175 5.26 6.72 -24.00
CA GLU A 175 4.31 7.27 -23.01
C GLU A 175 2.97 6.51 -23.00
N THR A 176 2.57 5.97 -24.14
CA THR A 176 1.34 5.17 -24.29
C THR A 176 1.37 3.86 -23.51
N GLU A 177 2.55 3.32 -23.20
CA GLU A 177 2.73 2.08 -22.42
C GLU A 177 2.66 2.30 -20.90
N LEU A 178 2.57 3.55 -20.44
CA LEU A 178 2.64 3.88 -19.02
C LEU A 178 1.47 3.27 -18.22
N SER A 179 0.25 3.35 -18.75
CA SER A 179 -0.94 2.78 -18.14
C SER A 179 -0.84 1.25 -18.02
N ASN A 180 -0.37 0.59 -19.08
CA ASN A 180 -0.14 -0.84 -19.12
C ASN A 180 0.93 -1.27 -18.10
N THR A 181 2.02 -0.52 -18.02
CA THR A 181 3.12 -0.76 -17.08
C THR A 181 2.66 -0.61 -15.62
N PHE A 182 1.92 0.46 -15.30
CA PHE A 182 1.36 0.62 -13.95
C PHE A 182 0.33 -0.46 -13.59
N GLY A 183 -0.50 -0.90 -14.55
CA GLY A 183 -1.39 -2.03 -14.36
C GLY A 183 -0.64 -3.33 -14.04
N LEU A 184 0.49 -3.56 -14.71
CA LEU A 184 1.34 -4.73 -14.45
C LEU A 184 2.08 -4.62 -13.11
N MET A 185 2.59 -3.44 -12.75
CA MET A 185 3.19 -3.18 -11.43
C MET A 185 2.19 -3.48 -10.30
N SER A 186 0.96 -2.99 -10.41
CA SER A 186 -0.10 -3.24 -9.43
C SER A 186 -0.40 -4.75 -9.30
N THR A 187 -0.53 -5.45 -10.44
CA THR A 187 -0.78 -6.90 -10.47
C THR A 187 0.38 -7.68 -9.83
N LEU A 188 1.63 -7.35 -10.20
CA LEU A 188 2.83 -7.97 -9.64
C LEU A 188 2.92 -7.73 -8.14
N ASN A 189 2.63 -6.51 -7.68
CA ASN A 189 2.64 -6.18 -6.27
C ASN A 189 1.67 -7.08 -5.47
N SER A 190 0.44 -7.27 -5.96
CA SER A 190 -0.53 -8.17 -5.30
C SER A 190 -0.05 -9.63 -5.26
N ILE A 191 0.49 -10.14 -6.36
CA ILE A 191 1.01 -11.52 -6.43
C ILE A 191 2.20 -11.68 -5.46
N VAL A 192 3.14 -10.73 -5.49
CA VAL A 192 4.33 -10.74 -4.65
C VAL A 192 3.95 -10.64 -3.17
N ALA A 193 2.95 -9.84 -2.80
CA ALA A 193 2.49 -9.74 -1.42
C ALA A 193 1.97 -11.09 -0.89
N ILE A 194 1.13 -11.78 -1.68
CA ILE A 194 0.61 -13.12 -1.34
C ILE A 194 1.74 -14.14 -1.23
N LEU A 195 2.62 -14.20 -2.24
CA LEU A 195 3.75 -15.14 -2.26
C LEU A 195 4.74 -14.87 -1.13
N SER A 196 4.95 -13.60 -0.76
CA SER A 196 5.83 -13.22 0.35
C SER A 196 5.23 -13.62 1.70
N GLY A 197 3.90 -13.57 1.87
CA GLY A 197 3.24 -14.12 3.05
C GLY A 197 3.49 -15.62 3.20
N VAL A 198 3.25 -16.40 2.14
CA VAL A 198 3.51 -17.86 2.16
C VAL A 198 5.00 -18.17 2.31
N GLY A 199 5.86 -17.45 1.59
CA GLY A 199 7.31 -17.64 1.60
C GLY A 199 7.93 -17.30 2.96
N SER A 200 7.48 -16.22 3.60
CA SER A 200 7.95 -15.85 4.94
C SER A 200 7.53 -16.88 6.00
N GLU A 201 6.31 -17.43 5.92
CA GLU A 201 5.89 -18.53 6.80
C GLU A 201 6.81 -19.75 6.65
N TRP A 202 7.06 -20.16 5.40
CA TRP A 202 7.94 -21.28 5.11
C TRP A 202 9.37 -21.04 5.62
N LEU A 203 9.90 -19.82 5.45
CA LEU A 203 11.23 -19.45 5.94
C LEU A 203 11.33 -19.56 7.46
N VAL A 204 10.32 -19.10 8.20
CA VAL A 204 10.29 -19.20 9.67
C VAL A 204 10.16 -20.66 10.10
N GLY A 205 9.32 -21.45 9.44
CA GLY A 205 9.20 -22.88 9.70
C GLY A 205 10.49 -23.66 9.46
N ALA A 206 11.23 -23.32 8.40
CA ALA A 206 12.50 -23.98 8.05
C ALA A 206 13.67 -23.56 8.94
N ALA A 207 13.79 -22.26 9.25
CA ALA A 207 14.90 -21.72 10.04
C ALA A 207 14.67 -21.80 11.56
N GLY A 208 13.43 -21.99 12.00
CA GLY A 208 13.05 -21.99 13.41
C GLY A 208 13.14 -20.61 14.10
N THR A 209 13.30 -19.53 13.34
CA THR A 209 13.41 -18.17 13.87
C THR A 209 12.62 -17.17 13.01
N ARG A 210 12.01 -16.19 13.69
CA ARG A 210 11.27 -15.09 13.04
C ARG A 210 12.19 -14.05 12.40
N LYS A 211 13.52 -14.19 12.58
CA LYS A 211 14.55 -13.35 11.95
C LYS A 211 14.80 -13.70 10.48
N ALA A 212 14.46 -14.92 10.06
CA ALA A 212 14.79 -15.42 8.72
C ALA A 212 14.22 -14.57 7.57
N PRO A 213 12.94 -14.14 7.59
CA PRO A 213 12.39 -13.28 6.54
C PRO A 213 13.17 -11.98 6.34
N PHE A 214 13.65 -11.36 7.42
CA PHE A 214 14.42 -10.11 7.36
C PHE A 214 15.81 -10.30 6.75
N TRP A 215 16.49 -11.40 7.07
CA TRP A 215 17.78 -11.74 6.45
C TRP A 215 17.63 -12.00 4.95
N VAL A 216 16.58 -12.73 4.56
CA VAL A 216 16.28 -12.98 3.14
C VAL A 216 15.91 -11.68 2.43
N SER A 217 15.14 -10.78 3.05
CA SER A 217 14.86 -9.44 2.51
C SER A 217 16.14 -8.64 2.28
N ALA A 218 17.08 -8.65 3.22
CA ALA A 218 18.38 -8.00 3.04
C ALA A 218 19.17 -8.58 1.85
N ALA A 219 19.18 -9.90 1.69
CA ALA A 219 19.82 -10.56 0.55
C ALA A 219 19.15 -10.20 -0.79
N ILE A 220 17.81 -10.18 -0.84
CA ILE A 220 17.04 -9.76 -2.02
C ILE A 220 17.37 -8.31 -2.40
N LEU A 221 17.50 -7.41 -1.41
CA LEU A 221 17.86 -6.01 -1.63
C LEU A 221 19.27 -5.85 -2.19
N VAL A 222 20.22 -6.68 -1.77
CA VAL A 222 21.58 -6.71 -2.36
C VAL A 222 21.51 -7.13 -3.82
N VAL A 223 20.75 -8.20 -4.14
CA VAL A 223 20.56 -8.65 -5.53
C VAL A 223 19.89 -7.55 -6.37
N ALA A 224 18.83 -6.93 -5.87
CA ALA A 224 18.16 -5.81 -6.54
C ALA A 224 19.12 -4.63 -6.77
N GLY A 225 19.93 -4.28 -5.76
CA GLY A 225 20.94 -3.23 -5.86
C GLY A 225 22.00 -3.52 -6.93
N VAL A 226 22.50 -4.76 -7.01
CA VAL A 226 23.44 -5.20 -8.05
C VAL A 226 22.80 -5.11 -9.44
N LEU A 227 21.53 -5.52 -9.58
CA LEU A 227 20.80 -5.40 -10.84
C LEU A 227 20.61 -3.94 -11.25
N ILE A 228 20.17 -3.06 -10.35
CA ILE A 228 20.03 -1.62 -10.62
C ILE A 228 21.38 -1.02 -11.01
N PHE A 229 22.44 -1.37 -10.28
CA PHE A 229 23.78 -0.88 -10.58
C PHE A 229 24.24 -1.29 -11.98
N ASN A 230 23.97 -2.51 -12.42
CA ASN A 230 24.45 -2.99 -13.71
C ASN A 230 23.53 -2.65 -14.90
N THR A 231 22.24 -2.42 -14.66
CA THR A 231 21.25 -2.34 -15.76
C THR A 231 20.58 -0.98 -15.91
N TRP A 232 20.57 -0.14 -14.87
CA TRP A 232 19.88 1.15 -14.94
C TRP A 232 20.83 2.29 -15.27
N GLU A 233 20.36 3.22 -16.08
CA GLU A 233 21.04 4.49 -16.32
C GLU A 233 20.56 5.57 -15.35
N GLU A 234 21.38 6.60 -15.14
CA GLU A 234 21.00 7.72 -14.29
C GLU A 234 19.96 8.61 -14.99
N ASN A 235 18.91 8.95 -14.27
CA ASN A 235 17.84 9.82 -14.73
C ASN A 235 17.55 10.90 -13.67
N PHE A 236 17.28 12.09 -14.16
CA PHE A 236 17.03 13.28 -13.35
C PHE A 236 15.61 13.78 -13.61
N GLY A 237 15.02 14.45 -12.63
CA GLY A 237 13.74 15.14 -12.81
C GLY A 237 13.90 16.41 -13.64
N GLU A 238 12.82 16.84 -14.30
CA GLU A 238 12.76 18.09 -15.07
C GLU A 238 13.05 19.35 -14.22
N THR A 239 13.06 19.22 -12.89
CA THR A 239 13.38 20.26 -11.91
C THR A 239 14.86 20.61 -11.81
N GLY A 240 15.77 19.83 -12.42
CA GLY A 240 17.20 20.13 -12.46
C GLY A 240 17.57 21.38 -13.26
N SER A 241 16.64 21.94 -14.04
CA SER A 241 16.86 23.05 -14.98
C SER A 241 16.13 24.36 -14.63
N LYS A 242 15.44 24.45 -13.48
CA LYS A 242 14.86 25.72 -13.00
C LYS A 242 15.62 26.25 -11.78
N PRO A 243 16.24 27.45 -11.86
CA PRO A 243 16.87 28.08 -10.70
C PRO A 243 15.83 28.38 -9.62
N ALA A 244 16.15 28.07 -8.37
CA ALA A 244 15.29 28.27 -7.19
C ALA A 244 15.14 29.76 -6.77
N THR A 245 15.40 30.71 -7.66
CA THR A 245 15.51 32.16 -7.35
C THR A 245 14.62 33.05 -8.22
N ALA A 246 13.68 32.49 -8.98
CA ALA A 246 12.68 33.32 -9.66
C ALA A 246 11.61 33.78 -8.65
N ALA A 247 11.40 35.10 -8.53
CA ALA A 247 10.29 35.68 -7.79
C ALA A 247 8.95 35.06 -8.25
N PRO A 248 7.97 34.86 -7.35
CA PRO A 248 6.70 34.23 -7.72
C PRO A 248 6.04 35.05 -8.83
N LYS A 249 5.84 34.43 -9.98
CA LYS A 249 5.15 35.08 -11.12
C LYS A 249 3.67 35.21 -10.76
N ASP A 250 2.94 36.11 -11.41
CA ASP A 250 1.48 36.24 -11.22
C ASP A 250 0.72 34.92 -11.44
N ASP A 251 1.29 33.97 -12.19
CA ASP A 251 0.78 32.62 -12.37
C ASP A 251 0.86 31.78 -11.08
N ASP A 252 1.87 31.97 -10.23
CA ASP A 252 2.03 31.23 -8.97
C ASP A 252 0.94 31.65 -7.96
N LYS A 253 0.61 32.95 -7.90
CA LYS A 253 -0.49 33.46 -7.06
C LYS A 253 -1.87 32.97 -7.53
N LYS A 254 -2.08 32.89 -8.84
CA LYS A 254 -3.31 32.31 -9.41
C LYS A 254 -3.43 30.82 -9.09
N GLN A 255 -2.31 30.09 -9.14
CA GLN A 255 -2.26 28.67 -8.82
C GLN A 255 -2.48 28.40 -7.31
N GLU A 256 -1.89 29.22 -6.43
CA GLU A 256 -2.16 29.17 -4.99
C GLU A 256 -3.64 29.44 -4.68
N ASN A 257 -4.22 30.50 -5.25
CA ASN A 257 -5.65 30.79 -5.06
C ASN A 257 -6.54 29.64 -5.56
N LYS A 258 -6.18 29.01 -6.69
CA LYS A 258 -6.89 27.84 -7.22
C LYS A 258 -6.73 26.61 -6.31
N LEU A 259 -5.55 26.39 -5.75
CA LEU A 259 -5.27 25.31 -4.79
C LEU A 259 -6.14 25.46 -3.53
N TRP A 260 -6.10 26.64 -2.89
CA TRP A 260 -6.88 26.90 -1.69
C TRP A 260 -8.39 26.83 -1.96
N ALA A 261 -8.85 27.41 -3.07
CA ALA A 261 -10.24 27.32 -3.48
C ALA A 261 -10.68 25.86 -3.68
N THR A 262 -9.81 25.01 -4.23
CA THR A 262 -10.10 23.58 -4.43
C THR A 262 -10.11 22.82 -3.10
N LEU A 263 -9.14 23.07 -2.21
CA LEU A 263 -9.02 22.40 -0.91
C LEU A 263 -10.24 22.69 -0.02
N PHE A 264 -10.76 23.91 -0.03
CA PHE A 264 -11.91 24.30 0.78
C PHE A 264 -13.27 23.98 0.15
N ARG A 265 -13.31 23.27 -0.99
CA ARG A 265 -14.59 22.79 -1.54
C ARG A 265 -15.18 21.74 -0.58
N PRO A 266 -16.46 21.85 -0.20
CA PRO A 266 -17.10 20.91 0.73
C PRO A 266 -16.97 19.43 0.32
N SER A 267 -17.03 19.15 -0.98
CA SER A 267 -16.86 17.79 -1.53
C SER A 267 -15.42 17.27 -1.42
N ILE A 268 -14.42 18.15 -1.50
CA ILE A 268 -13.00 17.79 -1.33
C ILE A 268 -12.69 17.60 0.15
N LEU A 269 -13.19 18.47 1.03
CA LEU A 269 -13.03 18.34 2.47
C LEU A 269 -13.68 17.07 3.02
N SER A 270 -14.87 16.71 2.55
CA SER A 270 -15.54 15.46 2.97
C SER A 270 -14.78 14.22 2.47
N LEU A 271 -14.26 14.25 1.24
CA LEU A 271 -13.42 13.19 0.70
C LEU A 271 -12.08 13.09 1.44
N ALA A 272 -11.46 14.22 1.78
CA ALA A 272 -10.24 14.33 2.56
C ALA A 272 -10.39 13.73 3.95
N LEU A 273 -11.47 14.07 4.64
CA LEU A 273 -11.79 13.53 5.95
C LEU A 273 -12.01 12.01 5.89
N ALA A 274 -12.77 11.55 4.89
CA ALA A 274 -12.97 10.11 4.67
C ALA A 274 -11.68 9.36 4.36
N SER A 275 -10.81 9.94 3.52
CA SER A 275 -9.47 9.40 3.24
C SER A 275 -8.65 9.28 4.52
N THR A 276 -8.61 10.36 5.30
CA THR A 276 -7.83 10.45 6.54
C THR A 276 -8.27 9.40 7.55
N ILE A 277 -9.58 9.29 7.79
CA ILE A 277 -10.12 8.35 8.78
C ILE A 277 -9.94 6.91 8.31
N PHE A 278 -10.21 6.61 7.04
CA PHE A 278 -10.09 5.25 6.52
C PHE A 278 -8.64 4.77 6.46
N GLU A 279 -7.77 5.53 5.79
CA GLU A 279 -6.35 5.17 5.69
C GLU A 279 -5.69 5.15 7.07
N GLY A 280 -6.08 6.07 7.97
CA GLY A 280 -5.63 6.08 9.35
C GLY A 280 -6.03 4.81 10.11
N SER A 281 -7.30 4.41 9.99
CA SER A 281 -7.80 3.15 10.59
C SER A 281 -7.09 1.93 10.00
N MET A 282 -6.81 1.92 8.70
CA MET A 282 -6.04 0.86 8.04
C MET A 282 -4.62 0.74 8.62
N TYR A 283 -3.90 1.85 8.83
CA TYR A 283 -2.57 1.79 9.45
C TYR A 283 -2.62 1.27 10.88
N LEU A 284 -3.64 1.66 11.66
CA LEU A 284 -3.86 1.12 13.01
C LEU A 284 -4.19 -0.38 12.97
N PHE A 285 -4.96 -0.84 11.97
CA PHE A 285 -5.22 -2.25 11.76
C PHE A 285 -3.94 -3.04 11.46
N VAL A 286 -3.09 -2.55 10.55
CA VAL A 286 -1.78 -3.17 10.22
C VAL A 286 -0.92 -3.36 11.47
N PHE A 287 -1.05 -2.47 12.45
CA PHE A 287 -0.36 -2.61 13.73
C PHE A 287 -1.03 -3.60 14.69
N PHE A 288 -2.36 -3.56 14.80
CA PHE A 288 -3.11 -4.28 15.85
C PHE A 288 -3.66 -5.66 15.46
N TRP A 289 -3.66 -6.05 14.19
CA TRP A 289 -4.24 -7.34 13.78
C TRP A 289 -3.56 -8.54 14.47
N ALA A 290 -2.23 -8.53 14.59
CA ALA A 290 -1.46 -9.60 15.21
C ALA A 290 -1.74 -9.71 16.71
N PRO A 291 -1.62 -8.65 17.54
CA PRO A 291 -1.97 -8.73 18.95
C PRO A 291 -3.47 -9.04 19.18
N ALA A 292 -4.36 -8.58 18.30
CA ALA A 292 -5.79 -8.90 18.41
C ALA A 292 -6.06 -10.40 18.24
N LEU A 293 -5.45 -11.07 17.26
CA LEU A 293 -5.56 -12.52 17.11
C LEU A 293 -4.85 -13.30 18.21
N GLN A 294 -3.67 -12.84 18.66
CA GLN A 294 -2.96 -13.46 19.78
C GLN A 294 -3.80 -13.48 21.06
N SER A 295 -4.57 -12.41 21.32
CA SER A 295 -5.36 -12.27 22.57
C SER A 295 -6.46 -13.32 22.75
N ILE A 296 -6.92 -13.92 21.65
CA ILE A 296 -8.01 -14.91 21.63
C ILE A 296 -7.52 -16.30 21.20
N SER A 297 -6.27 -16.41 20.76
CA SER A 297 -5.74 -17.68 20.29
C SER A 297 -5.35 -18.57 21.46
N SER A 298 -5.78 -19.83 21.40
CA SER A 298 -5.38 -20.85 22.36
C SER A 298 -3.89 -21.21 22.25
N SER A 299 -3.26 -20.92 21.10
CA SER A 299 -1.84 -21.19 20.82
C SER A 299 -1.17 -19.93 20.25
N ALA A 300 -1.21 -18.83 21.02
CA ALA A 300 -0.74 -17.51 20.58
C ALA A 300 0.73 -17.47 20.08
N SER A 301 1.58 -18.39 20.55
CA SER A 301 3.00 -18.48 20.14
C SER A 301 3.24 -19.22 18.82
N SER A 302 2.21 -19.82 18.22
CA SER A 302 2.31 -20.63 16.99
C SER A 302 1.37 -20.18 15.89
N LEU A 303 0.87 -18.93 15.95
CA LEU A 303 0.03 -18.39 14.88
C LEU A 303 0.83 -18.29 13.57
N PRO A 304 0.29 -18.78 12.43
CA PRO A 304 0.96 -18.72 11.15
C PRO A 304 0.80 -17.33 10.52
N TYR A 305 1.56 -16.35 11.02
CA TYR A 305 1.45 -14.94 10.64
C TYR A 305 1.56 -14.73 9.12
N GLY A 306 2.44 -15.46 8.44
CA GLY A 306 2.64 -15.34 7.00
C GLY A 306 1.45 -15.84 6.19
N VAL A 307 0.80 -16.93 6.61
CA VAL A 307 -0.43 -17.46 5.96
C VAL A 307 -1.63 -16.56 6.21
N ILE A 308 -1.75 -16.01 7.43
CA ILE A 308 -2.80 -15.04 7.77
C ILE A 308 -2.64 -13.79 6.90
N PHE A 309 -1.43 -13.25 6.83
CA PHE A 309 -1.12 -12.10 5.98
C PHE A 309 -1.36 -12.39 4.48
N ALA A 310 -0.96 -13.56 3.98
CA ALA A 310 -1.26 -13.96 2.61
C ALA A 310 -2.76 -14.01 2.33
N SER A 311 -3.56 -14.43 3.32
CA SER A 311 -5.02 -14.46 3.22
C SER A 311 -5.62 -13.05 3.14
N PHE A 312 -5.09 -12.10 3.91
CA PHE A 312 -5.45 -10.68 3.82
C PHE A 312 -5.18 -10.15 2.41
N MET A 313 -3.97 -10.35 1.90
CA MET A 313 -3.59 -9.92 0.56
C MET A 313 -4.42 -10.59 -0.55
N ALA A 314 -4.79 -11.86 -0.37
CA ALA A 314 -5.72 -12.55 -1.28
C ALA A 314 -7.13 -11.96 -1.23
N ALA A 315 -7.65 -11.61 -0.04
CA ALA A 315 -8.95 -10.94 0.10
C ALA A 315 -8.96 -9.55 -0.56
N THR A 316 -7.88 -8.76 -0.38
CA THR A 316 -7.67 -7.47 -1.04
C THR A 316 -7.65 -7.62 -2.57
N LEU A 317 -6.97 -8.64 -3.09
CA LEU A 317 -6.94 -8.93 -4.53
C LEU A 317 -8.32 -9.32 -5.05
N ALA A 318 -9.00 -10.27 -4.38
CA ALA A 318 -10.33 -10.72 -4.77
C ALA A 318 -11.32 -9.56 -4.86
N SER A 319 -11.32 -8.66 -3.87
CA SER A 319 -12.24 -7.53 -3.84
C SER A 319 -11.95 -6.48 -4.92
N SER A 320 -10.67 -6.24 -5.25
CA SER A 320 -10.29 -5.37 -6.36
C SER A 320 -10.74 -5.91 -7.72
N LEU A 321 -10.73 -7.25 -7.90
CA LEU A 321 -11.28 -7.90 -9.09
C LEU A 321 -12.81 -7.77 -9.14
N VAL A 322 -13.49 -7.94 -8.00
CA VAL A 322 -14.94 -7.71 -7.89
C VAL A 322 -15.30 -6.26 -8.21
N PHE A 323 -14.49 -5.29 -7.76
CA PHE A 323 -14.68 -3.87 -8.09
C PHE A 323 -14.67 -3.63 -9.60
N ASN A 324 -13.75 -4.26 -10.34
CA ASN A 324 -13.71 -4.15 -11.80
C ASN A 324 -14.98 -4.71 -12.46
N ILE A 325 -15.54 -5.80 -11.92
CA ILE A 325 -16.81 -6.37 -12.41
C ILE A 325 -18.01 -5.46 -12.08
N ILE A 326 -18.07 -4.89 -10.87
CA ILE A 326 -19.14 -3.98 -10.45
C ILE A 326 -19.15 -2.72 -11.33
N THR A 327 -17.97 -2.19 -11.59
CA THR A 327 -17.80 -0.95 -12.37
C THR A 327 -18.02 -1.18 -13.87
N SER A 328 -17.53 -2.29 -14.44
CA SER A 328 -17.76 -2.61 -15.87
C SER A 328 -19.24 -2.82 -16.20
N ARG A 329 -20.01 -3.36 -15.24
CA ARG A 329 -21.45 -3.60 -15.37
C ARG A 329 -22.31 -2.41 -14.96
N GLY A 330 -21.71 -1.32 -14.46
CA GLY A 330 -22.44 -0.15 -13.99
C GLY A 330 -23.41 -0.42 -12.82
N LEU A 331 -23.16 -1.46 -12.02
CA LEU A 331 -24.11 -1.90 -10.99
C LEU A 331 -24.28 -0.88 -9.86
N ILE A 332 -23.23 -0.13 -9.53
CA ILE A 332 -23.19 0.79 -8.40
C ILE A 332 -22.43 2.06 -8.78
N SER A 333 -23.00 3.23 -8.44
CA SER A 333 -22.29 4.51 -8.58
C SER A 333 -21.15 4.63 -7.55
N PHE A 334 -19.98 5.13 -7.97
CA PHE A 334 -18.83 5.35 -7.07
C PHE A 334 -19.17 6.20 -5.84
N SER A 335 -20.10 7.15 -5.98
CA SER A 335 -20.58 8.01 -4.88
C SER A 335 -21.42 7.26 -3.84
N SER A 336 -21.97 6.08 -4.16
CA SER A 336 -22.60 5.17 -3.18
C SER A 336 -21.59 4.18 -2.61
N LEU A 337 -20.61 3.78 -3.42
CA LEU A 337 -19.65 2.74 -3.06
C LEU A 337 -18.73 3.17 -1.91
N LEU A 338 -18.22 4.41 -1.92
CA LEU A 338 -17.33 4.88 -0.86
C LEU A 338 -18.01 4.87 0.53
N PRO A 339 -19.21 5.44 0.74
CA PRO A 339 -19.92 5.30 2.01
C PRO A 339 -20.16 3.84 2.43
N THR A 340 -20.47 2.95 1.49
CA THR A 340 -20.65 1.52 1.80
C THR A 340 -19.34 0.89 2.29
N ILE A 341 -18.21 1.19 1.66
CA ILE A 341 -16.88 0.71 2.10
C ILE A 341 -16.58 1.19 3.53
N LEU A 342 -16.84 2.46 3.83
CA LEU A 342 -16.64 3.02 5.17
C LEU A 342 -17.57 2.38 6.21
N ALA A 343 -18.84 2.15 5.86
CA ALA A 343 -19.81 1.49 6.73
C ALA A 343 -19.40 0.04 7.04
N THR A 344 -19.02 -0.73 6.02
CA THR A 344 -18.50 -2.09 6.18
C THR A 344 -17.26 -2.11 7.06
N SER A 345 -16.36 -1.14 6.88
CA SER A 345 -15.14 -1.03 7.70
C SER A 345 -15.45 -0.69 9.14
N SER A 346 -16.37 0.24 9.39
CA SER A 346 -16.87 0.56 10.74
C SER A 346 -17.42 -0.68 11.44
N ALA A 347 -18.24 -1.48 10.74
CA ALA A 347 -18.76 -2.73 11.28
C ALA A 347 -17.64 -3.75 11.60
N CYS A 348 -16.63 -3.87 10.74
CA CYS A 348 -15.48 -4.75 10.98
C CYS A 348 -14.73 -4.33 12.25
N PHE A 349 -14.43 -3.04 12.41
CA PHE A 349 -13.77 -2.52 13.61
C PHE A 349 -14.63 -2.68 14.87
N PHE A 350 -15.93 -2.43 14.79
CA PHE A 350 -16.85 -2.64 15.92
C PHE A 350 -16.85 -4.09 16.39
N LEU A 351 -16.97 -5.04 15.46
CA LEU A 351 -16.95 -6.46 15.79
C LEU A 351 -15.58 -6.92 16.30
N SER A 352 -14.50 -6.31 15.81
CA SER A 352 -13.13 -6.62 16.21
C SER A 352 -12.73 -6.02 17.57
N ALA A 353 -13.46 -5.01 18.06
CA ALA A 353 -13.20 -4.41 19.37
C ALA A 353 -13.45 -5.37 20.54
N SER A 354 -14.28 -6.39 20.33
CA SER A 354 -14.56 -7.45 21.30
C SER A 354 -14.55 -8.81 20.61
N PRO A 355 -13.35 -9.32 20.26
CA PRO A 355 -13.21 -10.52 19.46
C PRO A 355 -13.75 -11.74 20.23
N ARG A 356 -14.52 -12.59 19.53
CA ARG A 356 -15.19 -13.76 20.15
C ARG A 356 -14.43 -15.05 19.92
N THR A 357 -14.12 -15.36 18.66
CA THR A 357 -13.43 -16.59 18.27
C THR A 357 -12.34 -16.26 17.26
N GLU A 358 -11.26 -17.04 17.29
CA GLU A 358 -10.11 -16.88 16.40
C GLU A 358 -10.52 -16.82 14.92
N GLN A 359 -11.32 -17.79 14.46
CA GLN A 359 -11.78 -17.88 13.08
C GLN A 359 -12.77 -16.76 12.70
N SER A 360 -13.65 -16.33 13.61
CA SER A 360 -14.55 -15.20 13.33
C SER A 360 -13.76 -13.91 13.16
N THR A 361 -12.79 -13.64 14.04
CA THR A 361 -11.94 -12.44 13.95
C THR A 361 -11.10 -12.46 12.68
N PHE A 362 -10.54 -13.62 12.31
CA PHE A 362 -9.82 -13.79 11.05
C PHE A 362 -10.66 -13.41 9.81
N TRP A 363 -11.91 -13.87 9.72
CA TRP A 363 -12.78 -13.53 8.59
C TRP A 363 -13.26 -12.08 8.61
N ILE A 364 -13.46 -11.48 9.79
CA ILE A 364 -13.71 -10.04 9.91
C ILE A 364 -12.52 -9.23 9.39
N PHE A 365 -11.30 -9.66 9.70
CA PHE A 365 -10.07 -9.04 9.19
C PHE A 365 -9.94 -9.20 7.68
N CYS A 366 -10.24 -10.39 7.14
CA CYS A 366 -10.30 -10.58 5.68
C CYS A 366 -11.36 -9.70 5.02
N LEU A 367 -12.51 -9.49 5.66
CA LEU A 367 -13.56 -8.59 5.16
C LEU A 367 -13.11 -7.13 5.16
N PHE A 368 -12.40 -6.69 6.21
CA PHE A 368 -11.79 -5.37 6.25
C PHE A 368 -10.76 -5.18 5.13
N GLU A 369 -9.90 -6.17 4.91
CA GLU A 369 -8.90 -6.15 3.83
C GLU A 369 -9.54 -6.18 2.43
N ALA A 370 -10.67 -6.88 2.29
CA ALA A 370 -11.50 -6.77 1.10
C ALA A 370 -12.05 -5.34 0.92
N ALA A 371 -12.47 -4.65 1.99
CA ALA A 371 -12.87 -3.25 1.91
C ALA A 371 -11.71 -2.34 1.49
N VAL A 372 -10.48 -2.58 1.97
CA VAL A 372 -9.25 -1.90 1.53
C VAL A 372 -8.99 -2.11 0.02
N GLY A 373 -9.18 -3.33 -0.48
CA GLY A 373 -8.98 -3.62 -1.92
C GLY A 373 -9.97 -2.90 -2.84
N MET A 374 -11.21 -2.65 -2.40
CA MET A 374 -12.17 -1.82 -3.14
C MET A 374 -11.94 -0.31 -2.94
N TYR A 375 -11.39 0.07 -1.79
CA TYR A 375 -11.16 1.46 -1.43
C TYR A 375 -10.20 2.16 -2.39
N TRP A 376 -9.04 1.57 -2.68
CA TRP A 376 -8.01 2.23 -3.49
C TRP A 376 -8.48 2.61 -4.91
N PRO A 377 -9.09 1.71 -5.69
CA PRO A 377 -9.65 2.06 -7.00
C PRO A 377 -10.80 3.08 -6.90
N CYS A 378 -11.68 2.95 -5.89
CA CYS A 378 -12.80 3.87 -5.67
C CYS A 378 -12.30 5.30 -5.40
N MET A 379 -11.32 5.42 -4.50
CA MET A 379 -10.73 6.69 -4.11
C MET A 379 -9.94 7.31 -5.26
N GLY A 380 -9.19 6.51 -6.02
CA GLY A 380 -8.48 6.95 -7.23
C GLY A 380 -9.42 7.57 -8.26
N TYR A 381 -10.56 6.92 -8.53
CA TYR A 381 -11.58 7.46 -9.45
C TYR A 381 -12.20 8.77 -8.94
N LEU A 382 -12.63 8.81 -7.67
CA LEU A 382 -13.27 10.00 -7.09
C LEU A 382 -12.33 11.19 -7.05
N LYS A 383 -11.07 10.99 -6.61
CA LYS A 383 -10.04 12.04 -6.60
C LYS A 383 -9.69 12.49 -8.03
N GLY A 384 -9.62 11.57 -9.00
CA GLY A 384 -9.37 11.90 -10.40
C GLY A 384 -10.49 12.74 -11.03
N LYS A 385 -11.75 12.48 -10.68
CA LYS A 385 -12.91 13.23 -11.18
C LYS A 385 -13.08 14.61 -10.53
N LEU A 386 -12.75 14.74 -9.24
CA LEU A 386 -13.03 15.95 -8.46
C LEU A 386 -11.87 16.95 -8.44
N ILE A 387 -10.64 16.52 -8.71
CA ILE A 387 -9.43 17.34 -8.58
C ILE A 387 -8.78 17.50 -9.95
N ASP A 388 -8.70 18.75 -10.40
CA ASP A 388 -8.02 19.15 -11.64
C ASP A 388 -6.57 18.66 -11.67
N ASP A 389 -6.11 18.20 -12.84
CA ASP A 389 -4.75 17.70 -13.04
C ASP A 389 -3.68 18.70 -12.58
N ALA A 390 -3.91 20.01 -12.80
CA ALA A 390 -2.95 21.09 -12.51
C ALA A 390 -2.58 21.23 -11.02
N VAL A 391 -3.50 20.91 -10.10
CA VAL A 391 -3.28 21.04 -8.65
C VAL A 391 -3.27 19.70 -7.91
N ARG A 392 -3.47 18.59 -8.63
CA ARG A 392 -3.69 17.26 -8.04
C ARG A 392 -2.58 16.80 -7.10
N ALA A 393 -1.31 16.92 -7.53
CA ALA A 393 -0.17 16.52 -6.71
C ALA A 393 -0.06 17.35 -5.42
N GLN A 394 -0.31 18.65 -5.49
CA GLN A 394 -0.28 19.56 -4.35
C GLN A 394 -1.43 19.25 -3.37
N VAL A 395 -2.64 19.04 -3.88
CA VAL A 395 -3.79 18.63 -3.07
C VAL A 395 -3.48 17.31 -2.35
N TYR A 396 -2.97 16.29 -3.05
CA TYR A 396 -2.63 15.01 -2.44
C TYR A 396 -1.57 15.13 -1.35
N GLY A 397 -0.55 15.97 -1.55
CA GLY A 397 0.46 16.27 -0.53
C GLY A 397 -0.15 16.85 0.74
N VAL A 398 -1.01 17.86 0.60
CA VAL A 398 -1.71 18.49 1.74
C VAL A 398 -2.63 17.49 2.45
N LEU A 399 -3.33 16.64 1.70
CA LEU A 399 -4.24 15.62 2.27
C LEU A 399 -3.53 14.54 3.10
N ARG A 400 -2.22 14.32 2.91
CA ARG A 400 -1.45 13.37 3.73
C ARG A 400 -1.07 13.93 5.10
N ILE A 401 -1.06 15.25 5.29
CA ILE A 401 -0.65 15.85 6.57
C ILE A 401 -1.63 15.47 7.69
N PRO A 402 -2.96 15.68 7.56
CA PRO A 402 -3.92 15.26 8.59
C PRO A 402 -3.88 13.76 8.87
N LEU A 403 -3.68 12.94 7.84
CA LEU A 403 -3.53 11.49 7.95
C LEU A 403 -2.35 11.09 8.84
N ASN A 404 -1.16 11.62 8.56
CA ASN A 404 0.03 11.30 9.33
C ASN A 404 -0.11 11.78 10.78
N VAL A 405 -0.69 12.96 11.00
CA VAL A 405 -0.99 13.48 12.34
C VAL A 405 -1.97 12.57 13.08
N PHE A 406 -3.05 12.14 12.41
CA PHE A 406 -4.04 11.23 12.97
C PHE A 406 -3.39 9.93 13.43
N VAL A 407 -2.62 9.27 12.57
CA VAL A 407 -1.95 7.99 12.89
C VAL A 407 -0.99 8.16 14.06
N VAL A 408 -0.16 9.21 14.06
CA VAL A 408 0.82 9.45 15.14
C VAL A 408 0.10 9.70 16.47
N ILE A 409 -0.92 10.56 16.48
CA ILE A 409 -1.69 10.84 17.69
C ILE A 409 -2.38 9.56 18.18
N SER A 410 -3.03 8.81 17.29
CA SER A 410 -3.69 7.56 17.67
C SER A 410 -2.70 6.57 18.27
N LEU A 411 -1.53 6.37 17.67
CA LEU A 411 -0.52 5.44 18.22
C LEU A 411 0.05 5.91 19.56
N LEU A 412 0.28 7.21 19.73
CA LEU A 412 0.75 7.79 21.01
C LEU A 412 -0.30 7.64 22.12
N LEU A 413 -1.58 7.84 21.80
CA LEU A 413 -2.69 7.70 22.74
C LEU A 413 -3.05 6.23 23.02
N THR A 414 -2.59 5.30 22.19
CA THR A 414 -2.88 3.87 22.38
C THR A 414 -2.06 3.23 23.50
N GLY A 415 -0.99 3.86 23.97
CA GLY A 415 0.01 3.30 24.91
C GLY A 415 -0.53 2.28 25.92
N ASP A 416 -1.57 2.65 26.66
CA ASP A 416 -2.18 1.81 27.71
C ASP A 416 -3.62 1.33 27.42
N SER A 417 -4.27 1.82 26.36
CA SER A 417 -5.73 1.66 26.17
C SER A 417 -6.15 0.36 25.47
N GLY A 418 -5.19 -0.46 25.01
CA GLY A 418 -5.44 -1.75 24.37
C GLY A 418 -6.08 -1.65 22.97
N PHE A 419 -5.93 -2.69 22.15
CA PHE A 419 -6.42 -2.69 20.76
C PHE A 419 -7.95 -2.53 20.64
N GLY A 420 -8.72 -3.01 21.63
CA GLY A 420 -10.18 -2.92 21.62
C GLY A 420 -10.71 -1.49 21.68
N SER A 421 -10.07 -0.61 22.47
CA SER A 421 -10.41 0.81 22.54
C SER A 421 -10.14 1.51 21.21
N VAL A 422 -8.98 1.22 20.58
CA VAL A 422 -8.64 1.78 19.28
C VAL A 422 -9.63 1.36 18.20
N PHE A 423 -9.97 0.08 18.14
CA PHE A 423 -10.96 -0.42 17.18
C PHE A 423 -12.33 0.22 17.41
N SER A 424 -12.74 0.43 18.67
CA SER A 424 -13.98 1.15 18.99
C SER A 424 -13.97 2.60 18.50
N VAL A 425 -12.88 3.33 18.73
CA VAL A 425 -12.72 4.72 18.26
C VAL A 425 -12.72 4.78 16.73
N CYS A 426 -11.99 3.89 16.06
CA CYS A 426 -11.96 3.81 14.59
C CYS A 426 -13.36 3.52 14.03
N SER A 427 -14.11 2.60 14.66
CA SER A 427 -15.49 2.29 14.28
C SER A 427 -16.39 3.53 14.32
N VAL A 428 -16.35 4.31 15.41
CA VAL A 428 -17.15 5.53 15.58
C VAL A 428 -16.76 6.60 14.57
N LEU A 429 -15.45 6.82 14.35
CA LEU A 429 -14.97 7.80 13.38
C LEU A 429 -15.37 7.42 11.94
N LEU A 430 -15.24 6.15 11.57
CA LEU A 430 -15.66 5.64 10.26
C LEU A 430 -17.17 5.78 10.04
N LEU A 431 -17.97 5.49 11.08
CA LEU A 431 -19.43 5.68 11.03
C LEU A 431 -19.79 7.16 10.85
N GLY A 432 -19.15 8.05 11.62
CA GLY A 432 -19.31 9.49 11.49
C GLY A 432 -18.94 10.00 10.09
N SER A 433 -17.84 9.49 9.52
CA SER A 433 -17.42 9.80 8.15
C SER A 433 -18.43 9.33 7.11
N THR A 434 -18.98 8.12 7.29
CA THR A 434 -20.03 7.55 6.43
C THR A 434 -21.27 8.45 6.41
N VAL A 435 -21.76 8.84 7.59
CA VAL A 435 -22.92 9.72 7.73
C VAL A 435 -22.63 11.09 7.12
N GLY A 436 -21.44 11.65 7.38
CA GLY A 436 -21.00 12.93 6.82
C GLY A 436 -20.99 12.95 5.29
N LEU A 437 -20.45 11.90 4.65
CA LEU A 437 -20.47 11.77 3.19
C LEU A 437 -21.88 11.60 2.63
N TRP A 438 -22.73 10.83 3.32
CA TRP A 438 -24.11 10.62 2.89
C TRP A 438 -24.94 11.91 2.94
N VAL A 439 -24.77 12.69 4.02
CA VAL A 439 -25.40 14.01 4.16
C VAL A 439 -24.86 15.01 3.14
N ALA A 440 -23.54 15.05 2.93
CA ALA A 440 -22.92 15.92 1.93
C ALA A 440 -23.45 15.63 0.52
N ARG A 441 -23.63 14.34 0.18
CA ARG A 441 -24.20 13.91 -1.09
C ARG A 441 -25.61 14.44 -1.32
N LYS A 442 -26.48 14.36 -0.31
CA LYS A 442 -27.88 14.86 -0.40
C LYS A 442 -27.98 16.37 -0.65
N LYS A 443 -26.94 17.15 -0.30
CA LYS A 443 -26.92 18.60 -0.55
C LYS A 443 -26.41 18.98 -1.94
N THR A 444 -25.82 18.04 -2.67
CA THR A 444 -25.23 18.24 -4.00
C THR A 444 -26.02 17.61 -5.15
N GLN A 445 -27.05 16.82 -4.84
CA GLN A 445 -28.10 16.42 -5.78
C GLN A 445 -29.26 17.39 -5.64
#